data_AF-A0A540P9D9-F1
#
_entry.id   AF-A0A540P9D9-F1
#
_cell.length_a   1.000
_cell.length_b   1.000
_cell.length_c   1.000
_cell.angle_alpha   90.00
_cell.angle_beta   90.00
_cell.angle_gamma   90.00
#
_symmetry.space_group_name_H-M   'P 1'
#
loop_
_entity.id
_entity.type
_entity.pdbx_description
1 polymer ?
#
loop_
_entity_poly.entity_id
_entity_poly.type
_entity_poly.pdbx_seq_one_letter_code
_entity_poly.pdbx_strand_id
1 'polypeptide(L)'
;MSGRWDGFGWASAEIPKEPLDDEIRAAEKLPRTLRPVPGDDVVQRPVFDPALKHYENAYRATDPAFTDPARGDAWRTARRRALHLVLAAIADSPWVDALVLRGSVLMSTWFPDAAREPGDLDFVVVPHTWAIDDERTARMLDGIATAAEALASAHGPQLGISAAGAVVEDIWTYERVPGRRMVLPWSAPGLPGGHVQLDFVFNEKLPEEPEPVELPGGAIVQAATPALSLAWKLMWIINDTYAQGKDLYDAVLLAERHPLPYELLHEVFRLSGEWPYPYRENVLLEDVVEGVGYVEWNHFVVEYPQFADDEREFAERLVRAVTPTFEQRSEGGGPVLP
;
A
#
# COMPACT_ATOMS: atom_id res chain seq x y z
N MET A 1 2.41 22.04 19.84
CA MET A 1 1.73 21.44 21.00
C MET A 1 1.35 20.05 20.54
N SER A 2 1.86 19.00 21.19
CA SER A 2 1.44 17.64 20.86
C SER A 2 -0.08 17.54 20.99
N GLY A 3 -0.75 16.96 20.00
CA GLY A 3 -2.20 16.80 20.01
C GLY A 3 -2.65 15.97 21.22
N ARG A 4 -3.90 16.16 21.63
CA ARG A 4 -4.62 15.22 22.51
C ARG A 4 -5.52 14.35 21.65
N TRP A 5 -5.84 13.16 22.11
CA TRP A 5 -6.80 12.31 21.42
C TRP A 5 -8.22 12.87 21.43
N ASP A 6 -8.61 13.54 22.51
CA ASP A 6 -9.89 14.25 22.63
C ASP A 6 -10.01 15.35 21.57
N GLY A 7 -10.98 15.21 20.68
CA GLY A 7 -11.20 16.11 19.54
C GLY A 7 -10.21 15.92 18.38
N PHE A 8 -9.53 14.78 18.31
CA PHE A 8 -8.63 14.45 17.22
C PHE A 8 -9.41 14.27 15.89
N GLY A 9 -8.89 14.86 14.81
CA GLY A 9 -9.48 14.68 13.49
C GLY A 9 -8.73 15.46 12.41
N TRP A 10 -9.47 15.93 11.39
CA TRP A 10 -8.89 16.55 10.19
C TRP A 10 -8.01 17.79 10.43
N ALA A 11 -8.21 18.50 11.54
CA ALA A 11 -7.41 19.68 11.90
C ALA A 11 -6.13 19.31 12.68
N SER A 12 -5.94 18.04 13.05
CA SER A 12 -4.78 17.58 13.81
C SER A 12 -3.52 17.59 12.94
N ALA A 13 -2.48 18.28 13.40
CA ALA A 13 -1.19 18.32 12.70
C ALA A 13 -0.25 17.17 13.10
N GLU A 14 -0.47 16.55 14.26
CA GLU A 14 0.40 15.52 14.84
C GLU A 14 -0.45 14.42 15.50
N ILE A 15 0.04 13.18 15.43
CA ILE A 15 -0.48 12.05 16.21
C ILE A 15 -0.08 12.22 17.68
N PRO A 16 -1.03 12.14 18.63
CA PRO A 16 -0.70 12.14 20.05
C PRO A 16 0.25 10.99 20.41
N LYS A 17 1.22 11.27 21.29
CA LYS A 17 2.27 10.32 21.68
C LYS A 17 1.80 9.30 22.71
N GLU A 18 0.73 9.63 23.41
CA GLU A 18 0.12 8.78 24.43
C GLU A 18 -0.53 7.57 23.75
N PRO A 19 -0.44 6.36 24.34
CA PRO A 19 -1.15 5.20 23.82
C PRO A 19 -2.63 5.51 23.64
N LEU A 20 -3.17 5.15 22.47
CA LEU A 20 -4.60 5.28 22.19
C LEU A 20 -5.36 4.18 22.93
N ASP A 21 -6.15 4.55 23.93
CA ASP A 21 -7.02 3.64 24.65
C ASP A 21 -8.29 3.30 23.83
N ASP A 22 -8.88 2.13 24.12
CA ASP A 22 -10.00 1.62 23.33
C ASP A 22 -11.30 2.43 23.48
N GLU A 23 -11.49 3.12 24.61
CA GLU A 23 -12.68 3.95 24.86
C GLU A 23 -12.61 5.24 24.04
N ILE A 24 -11.49 5.97 24.13
CA ILE A 24 -11.23 7.18 23.34
C ILE A 24 -11.18 6.83 21.86
N ARG A 25 -10.52 5.74 21.47
CA ARG A 25 -10.53 5.27 20.07
C ARG A 25 -11.95 5.11 19.54
N ALA A 26 -12.83 4.46 20.30
CA ALA A 26 -14.22 4.26 19.89
C ALA A 26 -15.00 5.58 19.84
N ALA A 27 -14.80 6.47 20.82
CA ALA A 27 -15.45 7.78 20.88
C ALA A 27 -15.04 8.68 19.71
N GLU A 28 -13.74 8.70 19.38
CA GLU A 28 -13.15 9.46 18.28
C GLU A 28 -13.25 8.73 16.93
N LYS A 29 -13.88 7.54 16.90
CA LYS A 29 -14.10 6.72 15.69
C LYS A 29 -12.81 6.47 14.91
N LEU A 30 -11.76 6.12 15.63
CA LEU A 30 -10.43 5.82 15.11
C LEU A 30 -10.25 4.30 14.87
N PRO A 31 -9.42 3.91 13.89
CA PRO A 31 -9.09 2.51 13.66
C PRO A 31 -8.16 1.98 14.77
N ARG A 32 -8.30 0.70 15.10
CA ARG A 32 -7.43 -0.06 16.03
C ARG A 32 -6.00 -0.21 15.51
N THR A 33 -5.81 -0.05 14.20
CA THR A 33 -4.50 -0.08 13.54
C THR A 33 -3.75 1.26 13.63
N LEU A 34 -4.40 2.35 14.09
CA LEU A 34 -3.71 3.59 14.42
C LEU A 34 -2.92 3.42 15.73
N ARG A 35 -1.63 3.11 15.58
CA ARG A 35 -0.71 2.85 16.70
C ARG A 35 0.47 3.82 16.69
N PRO A 36 0.51 4.79 17.62
CA PRO A 36 1.65 5.70 17.76
C PRO A 36 2.93 4.94 18.12
N VAL A 37 4.05 5.42 17.61
CA VAL A 37 5.38 5.04 18.05
C VAL A 37 5.73 5.89 19.28
N PRO A 38 6.00 5.28 20.45
CA PRO A 38 6.26 6.02 21.67
C PRO A 38 7.62 6.72 21.62
N GLY A 39 7.72 7.94 22.16
CA GLY A 39 9.00 8.63 22.33
C GLY A 39 8.89 10.15 22.32
N ASP A 40 9.64 10.81 23.20
CA ASP A 40 9.61 12.27 23.33
C ASP A 40 10.19 12.97 22.09
N ASP A 41 11.14 12.34 21.40
CA ASP A 41 11.78 12.84 20.18
C ASP A 41 11.11 12.37 18.88
N VAL A 42 10.00 11.63 18.98
CA VAL A 42 9.21 11.12 17.86
C VAL A 42 8.12 12.11 17.48
N VAL A 43 7.99 12.37 16.18
CA VAL A 43 6.87 13.10 15.59
C VAL A 43 6.25 12.25 14.49
N GLN A 44 4.95 11.98 14.59
CA GLN A 44 4.16 11.36 13.54
C GLN A 44 3.00 12.28 13.16
N ARG A 45 2.61 12.26 11.89
CA ARG A 45 1.47 13.05 11.39
C ARG A 45 0.34 12.13 10.98
N PRO A 46 -0.93 12.57 11.09
CA PRO A 46 -2.04 11.85 10.50
C PRO A 46 -1.98 11.96 8.97
N VAL A 47 -2.17 10.82 8.30
CA VAL A 47 -2.39 10.75 6.86
C VAL A 47 -3.70 10.00 6.62
N PHE A 48 -4.58 10.59 5.80
CA PHE A 48 -5.83 9.95 5.43
C PHE A 48 -5.53 8.64 4.68
N ASP A 49 -6.28 7.59 5.01
CA ASP A 49 -6.15 6.28 4.40
C ASP A 49 -7.52 5.84 3.86
N PRO A 50 -7.73 5.87 2.53
CA PRO A 50 -8.99 5.48 1.92
C PRO A 50 -9.45 4.07 2.32
N ALA A 51 -8.53 3.14 2.60
CA ALA A 51 -8.88 1.78 3.01
C ALA A 51 -9.63 1.73 4.35
N LEU A 52 -9.52 2.80 5.14
CA LEU A 52 -10.14 2.97 6.44
C LEU A 52 -11.39 3.87 6.39
N LYS A 53 -11.91 4.23 5.20
CA LYS A 53 -12.97 5.25 5.05
C LYS A 53 -14.31 4.94 5.76
N HIS A 54 -14.52 3.68 6.14
CA HIS A 54 -15.62 3.27 7.01
C HIS A 54 -15.52 3.85 8.44
N TYR A 55 -14.36 4.38 8.82
CA TYR A 55 -14.16 5.25 9.98
C TYR A 55 -14.38 6.72 9.62
N GLU A 56 -14.92 7.50 10.56
CA GLU A 56 -15.04 8.95 10.40
C GLU A 56 -13.65 9.60 10.36
N ASN A 57 -12.77 9.18 11.27
CA ASN A 57 -11.37 9.58 11.32
C ASN A 57 -10.47 8.47 10.74
N ALA A 58 -10.56 8.28 9.43
CA ALA A 58 -9.82 7.28 8.66
C ALA A 58 -8.33 7.65 8.48
N TYR A 59 -7.59 7.71 9.58
CA TYR A 59 -6.19 8.11 9.60
C TYR A 59 -5.26 6.95 9.96
N ARG A 60 -4.11 6.91 9.29
CA ARG A 60 -2.91 6.21 9.75
C ARG A 60 -1.86 7.22 10.23
N ALA A 61 -0.88 6.73 10.98
CA ALA A 61 0.30 7.52 11.31
C ALA A 61 1.34 7.42 10.18
N THR A 62 2.06 8.52 9.90
CA THR A 62 3.29 8.45 9.10
C THR A 62 4.36 7.63 9.82
N ASP A 63 5.42 7.26 9.09
CA ASP A 63 6.67 6.88 9.74
C ASP A 63 7.13 8.00 10.71
N PRO A 64 7.76 7.66 11.84
CA PRO A 64 8.23 8.61 12.82
C PRO A 64 9.39 9.45 12.26
N ALA A 65 9.25 10.76 12.35
CA ALA A 65 10.35 11.70 12.20
C ALA A 65 11.09 11.84 13.54
N PHE A 66 12.42 11.92 13.47
CA PHE A 66 13.30 12.07 14.61
C PHE A 66 14.06 13.39 14.53
N THR A 67 14.35 13.99 15.69
CA THR A 67 15.20 15.19 15.74
C THR A 67 16.66 14.87 15.35
N ASP A 68 17.13 13.66 15.67
CA ASP A 68 18.44 13.14 15.26
C ASP A 68 18.32 12.33 13.96
N PRO A 69 18.93 12.78 12.83
CA PRO A 69 18.91 12.06 11.57
C PRO A 69 19.49 10.64 11.66
N ALA A 70 20.56 10.42 12.43
CA ALA A 70 21.20 9.11 12.54
C ALA A 70 20.27 8.09 13.23
N ARG A 71 19.47 8.56 14.20
CA ARG A 71 18.42 7.75 14.82
C ARG A 71 17.32 7.40 13.83
N GLY A 72 16.92 8.34 12.98
CA GLY A 72 15.97 8.09 11.89
C GLY A 72 16.47 7.05 10.89
N ASP A 73 17.73 7.11 10.49
CA ASP A 73 18.37 6.11 9.63
C ASP A 73 18.41 4.72 10.28
N ALA A 74 18.78 4.66 11.56
CA ALA A 74 18.79 3.41 12.33
C ALA A 74 17.38 2.81 12.47
N TRP A 75 16.38 3.64 12.72
CA TRP A 75 14.98 3.22 12.79
C TRP A 75 14.47 2.67 11.46
N ARG A 76 14.70 3.37 10.34
CA ARG A 76 14.31 2.89 9.00
C ARG A 76 15.01 1.58 8.64
N THR A 77 16.27 1.44 9.01
CA THR A 77 17.02 0.18 8.82
C THR A 77 16.41 -0.97 9.63
N ALA A 78 16.05 -0.74 10.89
CA ALA A 78 15.37 -1.74 11.72
C ALA A 78 13.98 -2.11 11.17
N ARG A 79 13.21 -1.12 10.71
CA ARG A 79 11.90 -1.34 10.07
C ARG A 79 12.01 -2.18 8.80
N ARG A 80 12.96 -1.87 7.90
CA ARG A 80 13.21 -2.69 6.70
C ARG A 80 13.56 -4.13 7.06
N ARG A 81 14.39 -4.33 8.08
CA ARG A 81 14.71 -5.67 8.57
C ARG A 81 13.48 -6.39 9.11
N ALA A 82 12.60 -5.71 9.84
CA ALA A 82 11.33 -6.28 10.31
C ALA A 82 10.45 -6.71 9.14
N LEU A 83 10.30 -5.85 8.14
CA LEU A 83 9.56 -6.12 6.91
C LEU A 83 10.12 -7.34 6.17
N HIS A 84 11.45 -7.44 6.00
CA HIS A 84 12.09 -8.59 5.37
C HIS A 84 11.91 -9.89 6.15
N LEU A 85 11.94 -9.84 7.49
CA LEU A 85 11.69 -11.04 8.31
C LEU A 85 10.25 -11.51 8.18
N VAL A 86 9.28 -10.60 8.10
CA VAL A 86 7.88 -10.97 7.84
C VAL A 86 7.72 -11.60 6.46
N LEU A 87 8.36 -11.05 5.42
CA LEU A 87 8.35 -11.64 4.08
C LEU A 87 9.02 -13.02 4.04
N ALA A 88 10.17 -13.19 4.70
CA ALA A 88 10.83 -14.49 4.81
C ALA A 88 9.95 -15.51 5.54
N ALA A 89 9.29 -15.10 6.63
CA ALA A 89 8.35 -15.95 7.34
C ALA A 89 7.16 -16.36 6.46
N ILE A 90 6.64 -15.46 5.61
CA ILE A 90 5.59 -15.78 4.63
C ILE A 90 6.12 -16.76 3.57
N ALA A 91 7.31 -16.50 3.02
CA ALA A 91 7.93 -17.33 1.99
C ALA A 91 8.15 -18.79 2.46
N ASP A 92 8.51 -18.98 3.73
CA ASP A 92 8.70 -20.30 4.34
C ASP A 92 7.40 -20.90 4.93
N SER A 93 6.26 -20.20 4.80
CA SER A 93 4.97 -20.63 5.34
C SER A 93 4.16 -21.48 4.35
N PRO A 94 3.19 -22.27 4.83
CA PRO A 94 2.24 -22.96 3.94
C PRO A 94 1.30 -22.00 3.18
N TRP A 95 1.39 -20.69 3.42
CA TRP A 95 0.53 -19.68 2.81
C TRP A 95 1.15 -18.99 1.60
N VAL A 96 2.43 -19.25 1.27
CA VAL A 96 3.15 -18.57 0.18
C VAL A 96 2.42 -18.67 -1.17
N ASP A 97 1.85 -19.83 -1.49
CA ASP A 97 1.11 -20.05 -2.74
C ASP A 97 -0.29 -19.42 -2.75
N ALA A 98 -0.77 -18.97 -1.58
CA ALA A 98 -2.06 -18.29 -1.43
C ALA A 98 -1.95 -16.75 -1.40
N LEU A 99 -0.73 -16.21 -1.49
CA LEU A 99 -0.46 -14.79 -1.32
C LEU A 99 0.36 -14.25 -2.49
N VAL A 100 -0.25 -13.33 -3.24
CA VAL A 100 0.42 -12.62 -4.33
C VAL A 100 0.78 -11.23 -3.86
N LEU A 101 2.08 -11.00 -3.68
CA LEU A 101 2.62 -9.70 -3.29
C LEU A 101 2.36 -8.67 -4.38
N ARG A 102 1.98 -7.46 -3.97
CA ARG A 102 1.88 -6.28 -4.83
C ARG A 102 2.39 -5.03 -4.11
N GLY A 103 2.22 -3.88 -4.75
CA GLY A 103 2.40 -2.60 -4.09
C GLY A 103 3.87 -2.19 -3.89
N SER A 104 4.11 -1.43 -2.83
CA SER A 104 5.32 -0.61 -2.68
C SER A 104 6.62 -1.40 -2.50
N VAL A 105 6.55 -2.64 -2.01
CA VAL A 105 7.72 -3.51 -1.87
C VAL A 105 8.32 -3.85 -3.24
N LEU A 106 7.48 -4.18 -4.23
CA LEU A 106 7.95 -4.53 -5.58
C LEU A 106 8.61 -3.34 -6.27
N MET A 107 8.10 -2.13 -6.01
CA MET A 107 8.72 -0.89 -6.50
C MET A 107 10.19 -0.79 -6.08
N SER A 108 10.52 -1.15 -4.84
CA SER A 108 11.91 -1.10 -4.35
C SER A 108 12.84 -2.12 -5.04
N THR A 109 12.29 -3.25 -5.50
CA THR A 109 13.04 -4.25 -6.28
C THR A 109 13.30 -3.76 -7.70
N TRP A 110 12.31 -3.12 -8.33
CA TRP A 110 12.43 -2.64 -9.71
C TRP A 110 13.20 -1.31 -9.81
N PHE A 111 13.05 -0.42 -8.81
CA PHE A 111 13.59 0.94 -8.83
C PHE A 111 14.37 1.26 -7.53
N PRO A 112 15.52 0.60 -7.27
CA PRO A 112 16.23 0.73 -5.99
C PRO A 112 16.64 2.17 -5.64
N ASP A 113 16.90 3.02 -6.64
CA ASP A 113 17.36 4.40 -6.43
C ASP A 113 16.22 5.44 -6.44
N ALA A 114 15.04 5.08 -6.96
CA ALA A 114 13.94 6.01 -7.19
C ALA A 114 12.64 5.62 -6.45
N ALA A 115 12.48 4.36 -6.06
CA ALA A 115 11.34 3.95 -5.27
C ALA A 115 11.37 4.66 -3.93
N ARG A 116 10.19 5.11 -3.51
CA ARG A 116 9.94 5.51 -2.13
C ARG A 116 10.10 4.31 -1.20
N GLU A 117 10.37 4.57 0.08
CA GLU A 117 10.42 3.50 1.10
C GLU A 117 9.09 2.70 1.10
N PRO A 118 9.14 1.35 1.13
CA PRO A 118 7.93 0.53 1.22
C PRO A 118 7.13 0.83 2.50
N GLY A 119 5.83 1.08 2.35
CA GLY A 119 4.94 1.47 3.45
C GLY A 119 4.33 0.27 4.21
N ASP A 120 4.04 -0.79 3.48
CA ASP A 120 3.24 -1.94 3.88
C ASP A 120 3.59 -3.15 3.01
N LEU A 121 3.11 -4.32 3.44
CA LEU A 121 3.10 -5.54 2.64
C LEU A 121 1.67 -5.76 2.09
N ASP A 122 1.46 -5.50 0.81
CA ASP A 122 0.16 -5.69 0.16
C ASP A 122 0.07 -7.06 -0.51
N PHE A 123 -0.97 -7.83 -0.21
CA PHE A 123 -1.22 -9.13 -0.81
C PHE A 123 -2.62 -9.22 -1.41
N VAL A 124 -2.70 -9.82 -2.59
CA VAL A 124 -3.95 -10.41 -3.10
C VAL A 124 -3.98 -11.86 -2.62
N VAL A 125 -5.08 -12.24 -1.95
CA VAL A 125 -5.30 -13.62 -1.49
C VAL A 125 -5.90 -14.44 -2.62
N VAL A 126 -5.24 -15.55 -2.96
CA VAL A 126 -5.65 -16.45 -4.03
C VAL A 126 -6.01 -17.85 -3.49
N PRO A 127 -6.94 -18.58 -4.14
CA PRO A 127 -7.76 -18.16 -5.28
C PRO A 127 -8.80 -17.11 -4.88
N HIS A 128 -9.34 -16.36 -5.84
CA HIS A 128 -10.39 -15.34 -5.61
C HIS A 128 -11.67 -15.89 -4.95
N THR A 129 -11.84 -17.21 -4.84
CA THR A 129 -12.93 -17.84 -4.08
C THR A 129 -12.64 -17.94 -2.58
N TRP A 130 -11.47 -17.53 -2.12
CA TRP A 130 -11.15 -17.38 -0.70
C TRP A 130 -11.92 -16.22 -0.11
N ALA A 131 -12.92 -16.54 0.71
CA ALA A 131 -13.74 -15.56 1.40
C ALA A 131 -13.03 -15.02 2.65
N ILE A 132 -13.18 -13.72 2.90
CA ILE A 132 -12.60 -13.03 4.07
C ILE A 132 -12.99 -13.67 5.41
N ASP A 133 -14.22 -14.20 5.51
CA ASP A 133 -14.77 -14.79 6.74
C ASP A 133 -14.49 -16.30 6.88
N ASP A 134 -13.71 -16.88 5.98
CA ASP A 134 -13.33 -18.29 6.06
C ASP A 134 -12.41 -18.55 7.26
N GLU A 135 -12.57 -19.67 7.97
CA GLU A 135 -11.73 -20.02 9.13
C GLU A 135 -10.24 -20.11 8.78
N ARG A 136 -9.92 -20.45 7.52
CA ARG A 136 -8.53 -20.43 7.06
C ARG A 136 -7.92 -19.03 7.06
N THR A 137 -8.72 -17.96 6.97
CA THR A 137 -8.22 -16.59 7.04
C THR A 137 -7.62 -16.30 8.42
N ALA A 138 -8.33 -16.64 9.51
CA ALA A 138 -7.81 -16.48 10.86
C ALA A 138 -6.53 -17.31 11.07
N ARG A 139 -6.54 -18.58 10.62
CA ARG A 139 -5.34 -19.44 10.69
C ARG A 139 -4.15 -18.89 9.89
N MET A 140 -4.41 -18.25 8.76
CA MET A 140 -3.38 -17.61 7.95
C MET A 140 -2.74 -16.44 8.68
N LEU A 141 -3.55 -15.51 9.20
CA LEU A 141 -3.06 -14.33 9.92
C LEU A 141 -2.28 -14.73 11.18
N ASP A 142 -2.84 -15.61 12.01
CA ASP A 142 -2.17 -16.12 13.22
C ASP A 142 -0.88 -16.87 12.89
N GLY A 143 -0.91 -17.68 11.81
CA GLY A 143 0.24 -18.43 11.34
C GLY A 143 1.38 -17.54 10.87
N ILE A 144 1.08 -16.48 10.11
CA ILE A 144 2.06 -15.48 9.66
C ILE A 144 2.67 -14.74 10.85
N ALA A 145 1.84 -14.27 11.79
CA ALA A 145 2.31 -13.57 12.98
C ALA A 145 3.25 -14.45 13.83
N THR A 146 2.86 -15.71 14.06
CA THR A 146 3.64 -16.68 14.83
C THR A 146 4.95 -17.05 14.12
N ALA A 147 4.92 -17.25 12.80
CA ALA A 147 6.12 -17.55 12.01
C ALA A 147 7.12 -16.37 12.04
N ALA A 148 6.63 -15.14 11.93
CA ALA A 148 7.47 -13.94 12.00
C ALA A 148 8.13 -13.76 13.37
N GLU A 149 7.39 -13.98 14.47
CA GLU A 149 7.94 -13.96 15.84
C GLU A 149 9.01 -15.06 16.05
N ALA A 150 8.73 -16.27 15.58
CA ALA A 150 9.68 -17.39 15.67
C ALA A 150 10.96 -17.12 14.88
N LEU A 151 10.83 -16.60 13.65
CA LEU A 151 11.97 -16.27 12.79
C LEU A 151 12.80 -15.13 13.37
N ALA A 152 12.16 -14.06 13.87
CA ALA A 152 12.86 -12.97 14.55
C ALA A 152 13.64 -13.48 15.77
N SER A 153 13.01 -14.32 16.59
CA SER A 153 13.65 -14.93 17.78
C SER A 153 14.89 -15.77 17.40
N ALA A 154 14.83 -16.52 16.30
CA ALA A 154 15.96 -17.31 15.80
C ALA A 154 17.14 -16.45 15.33
N HIS A 155 16.89 -15.22 14.88
CA HIS A 155 17.92 -14.27 14.43
C HIS A 155 18.58 -13.47 15.56
N GLY A 156 18.12 -13.62 16.80
CA GLY A 156 18.70 -13.02 18.00
C GLY A 156 18.03 -11.72 18.45
N PRO A 157 18.56 -11.09 19.52
CA PRO A 157 17.87 -10.01 20.24
C PRO A 157 17.92 -8.64 19.54
N GLN A 158 18.52 -8.55 18.34
CA GLN A 158 18.65 -7.28 17.62
C GLN A 158 17.32 -6.76 17.07
N LEU A 159 16.36 -7.66 16.86
CA LEU A 159 15.01 -7.31 16.44
C LEU A 159 14.02 -8.34 16.96
N GLY A 160 12.96 -7.90 17.63
CA GLY A 160 11.82 -8.73 18.02
C GLY A 160 10.58 -8.39 17.19
N ILE A 161 9.74 -9.39 16.94
CA ILE A 161 8.37 -9.24 16.41
C ILE A 161 7.44 -9.91 17.42
N SER A 162 6.29 -9.30 17.71
CA SER A 162 5.32 -9.86 18.67
C SER A 162 4.05 -10.35 17.98
N ALA A 163 3.82 -11.66 17.99
CA ALA A 163 2.59 -12.25 17.46
C ALA A 163 1.40 -11.92 18.37
N ALA A 164 1.58 -11.99 19.69
CA ALA A 164 0.55 -11.65 20.67
C ALA A 164 0.13 -10.17 20.63
N GLY A 165 0.99 -9.30 20.12
CA GLY A 165 0.71 -7.88 19.90
C GLY A 165 0.03 -7.57 18.56
N ALA A 166 -0.22 -8.57 17.71
CA ALA A 166 -0.86 -8.38 16.42
C ALA A 166 -2.25 -7.78 16.57
N VAL A 167 -2.56 -6.77 15.76
CA VAL A 167 -3.90 -6.18 15.67
C VAL A 167 -4.41 -6.35 14.26
N VAL A 168 -5.61 -6.90 14.13
CA VAL A 168 -6.29 -7.10 12.85
C VAL A 168 -7.55 -6.22 12.78
N GLU A 169 -7.76 -5.61 11.63
CA GLU A 169 -8.91 -4.77 11.31
C GLU A 169 -9.46 -5.13 9.93
N ASP A 170 -10.76 -4.97 9.74
CA ASP A 170 -11.34 -4.93 8.39
C ASP A 170 -10.90 -3.64 7.69
N ILE A 171 -10.58 -3.77 6.41
CA ILE A 171 -10.33 -2.64 5.53
C ILE A 171 -11.14 -2.83 4.25
N TRP A 172 -11.47 -1.72 3.60
CA TRP A 172 -12.13 -1.72 2.31
C TRP A 172 -11.19 -1.14 1.29
N THR A 173 -10.39 -2.01 0.66
CA THR A 173 -9.34 -1.59 -0.26
C THR A 173 -9.99 -0.93 -1.48
N TYR A 174 -9.86 0.40 -1.53
CA TYR A 174 -10.40 1.26 -2.59
C TYR A 174 -11.93 1.11 -2.77
N GLU A 175 -12.67 0.94 -1.67
CA GLU A 175 -14.14 0.83 -1.64
C GLU A 175 -14.75 -0.35 -2.44
N ARG A 176 -13.94 -1.28 -2.94
CA ARG A 176 -14.38 -2.30 -3.91
C ARG A 176 -14.37 -3.72 -3.39
N VAL A 177 -13.29 -4.10 -2.72
CA VAL A 177 -13.05 -5.49 -2.31
C VAL A 177 -12.78 -5.57 -0.81
N PRO A 178 -13.29 -6.63 -0.14
CA PRO A 178 -13.07 -6.80 1.29
C PRO A 178 -11.59 -7.09 1.56
N GLY A 179 -11.06 -6.50 2.63
CA GLY A 179 -9.69 -6.72 3.05
C GLY A 179 -9.53 -6.85 4.56
N ARG A 180 -8.38 -7.40 4.95
CA ARG A 180 -7.91 -7.43 6.35
C ARG A 180 -6.57 -6.72 6.42
N ARG A 181 -6.44 -5.76 7.33
CA ARG A 181 -5.15 -5.19 7.72
C ARG A 181 -4.68 -5.84 9.01
N MET A 182 -3.45 -6.34 9.02
CA MET A 182 -2.74 -6.77 10.23
C MET A 182 -1.57 -5.83 10.48
N VAL A 183 -1.43 -5.32 11.71
CA VAL A 183 -0.22 -4.63 12.15
C VAL A 183 0.52 -5.50 13.17
N LEU A 184 1.78 -5.80 12.88
CA LEU A 184 2.68 -6.59 13.72
C LEU A 184 3.69 -5.67 14.42
N PRO A 185 3.65 -5.54 15.76
CA PRO A 185 4.64 -4.76 16.49
C PRO A 185 6.03 -5.37 16.35
N TRP A 186 7.03 -4.51 16.16
CA TRP A 186 8.44 -4.87 16.23
C TRP A 186 9.19 -3.97 17.21
N SER A 187 10.28 -4.50 17.76
CA SER A 187 11.18 -3.77 18.66
C SER A 187 12.63 -3.98 18.27
N ALA A 188 13.47 -2.99 18.59
CA ALA A 188 14.92 -3.06 18.42
C ALA A 188 15.59 -2.34 19.60
N PRO A 189 16.68 -2.87 20.17
CA PRO A 189 17.38 -2.21 21.28
C PRO A 189 17.77 -0.76 20.96
N GLY A 190 17.40 0.18 21.83
CA GLY A 190 17.73 1.61 21.69
C GLY A 190 16.80 2.40 20.75
N LEU A 191 15.84 1.74 20.10
CA LEU A 191 14.87 2.37 19.20
C LEU A 191 13.44 2.26 19.78
N PRO A 192 12.53 3.18 19.45
CA PRO A 192 11.16 3.15 19.98
C PRO A 192 10.28 2.00 19.45
N GLY A 193 10.79 1.16 18.56
CA GLY A 193 10.01 0.11 17.89
C GLY A 193 9.10 0.69 16.79
N GLY A 194 8.16 -0.12 16.33
CA GLY A 194 7.19 0.28 15.31
C GLY A 194 6.28 -0.88 14.92
N HIS A 195 5.67 -0.78 13.75
CA HIS A 195 4.78 -1.81 13.22
C HIS A 195 5.17 -2.19 11.79
N VAL A 196 5.00 -3.46 11.43
CA VAL A 196 4.91 -3.89 10.04
C VAL A 196 3.42 -4.00 9.72
N GLN A 197 2.96 -3.28 8.71
CA GLN A 197 1.59 -3.37 8.20
C GLN A 197 1.54 -4.41 7.09
N LEU A 198 0.53 -5.27 7.13
CA LEU A 198 0.20 -6.23 6.09
C LEU A 198 -1.27 -6.05 5.70
N ASP A 199 -1.53 -5.84 4.42
CA ASP A 199 -2.88 -5.68 3.87
C ASP A 199 -3.19 -6.87 2.98
N PHE A 200 -4.30 -7.55 3.26
CA PHE A 200 -4.75 -8.72 2.52
C PHE A 200 -6.06 -8.39 1.84
N VAL A 201 -6.09 -8.51 0.51
CA VAL A 201 -7.29 -8.29 -0.29
C VAL A 201 -7.88 -9.62 -0.71
N PHE A 202 -9.16 -9.81 -0.45
CA PHE A 202 -9.89 -11.03 -0.76
C PHE A 202 -10.79 -10.84 -1.97
N ASN A 203 -11.09 -11.93 -2.65
CA ASN A 203 -12.00 -11.98 -3.80
C ASN A 203 -11.62 -11.18 -5.05
N GLU A 204 -10.48 -10.50 -5.03
CA GLU A 204 -9.90 -9.87 -6.22
C GLU A 204 -9.46 -10.93 -7.23
N LYS A 205 -9.80 -10.73 -8.50
CA LYS A 205 -9.43 -11.61 -9.61
C LYS A 205 -8.15 -11.09 -10.26
N LEU A 206 -7.15 -11.96 -10.38
CA LEU A 206 -5.92 -11.62 -11.09
C LEU A 206 -6.15 -11.78 -12.61
N PRO A 207 -5.85 -10.76 -13.43
CA PRO A 207 -5.97 -10.82 -14.89
C PRO A 207 -4.88 -11.66 -15.56
N GLU A 208 -3.76 -11.88 -14.86
CA GLU A 208 -2.64 -12.70 -15.28
C GLU A 208 -2.12 -13.51 -14.09
N GLU A 209 -1.38 -14.59 -14.38
CA GLU A 209 -0.77 -15.41 -13.35
C GLU A 209 0.35 -14.64 -12.64
N PRO A 210 0.50 -14.79 -11.31
CA PRO A 210 1.61 -14.19 -10.59
C PRO A 210 2.95 -14.84 -10.98
N GLU A 211 4.04 -14.09 -10.82
CA GLU A 211 5.40 -14.55 -11.09
C GLU A 211 6.22 -14.63 -9.79
N PRO A 212 7.11 -15.62 -9.64
CA PRO A 212 8.01 -15.67 -8.50
C PRO A 212 9.03 -14.53 -8.57
N VAL A 213 9.17 -13.79 -7.47
CA VAL A 213 10.15 -12.70 -7.33
C VAL A 213 11.01 -12.96 -6.10
N GLU A 214 12.33 -12.88 -6.29
CA GLU A 214 13.30 -12.84 -5.20
C GLU A 214 13.40 -11.40 -4.67
N LEU A 215 13.08 -11.23 -3.39
CA LEU A 215 13.09 -9.94 -2.71
C LEU A 215 14.45 -9.67 -2.04
N PRO A 216 14.77 -8.41 -1.73
CA PRO A 216 15.92 -8.09 -0.87
C PRO A 216 15.86 -8.90 0.43
N GLY A 217 16.92 -9.69 0.69
CA GLY A 217 16.96 -10.64 1.81
C GLY A 217 16.75 -12.11 1.41
N GLY A 218 16.50 -12.41 0.13
CA GLY A 218 16.51 -13.76 -0.43
C GLY A 218 15.18 -14.52 -0.33
N ALA A 219 14.13 -13.89 0.21
CA ALA A 219 12.79 -14.48 0.22
C ALA A 219 12.22 -14.52 -1.21
N ILE A 220 11.65 -15.65 -1.60
CA ILE A 220 10.97 -15.82 -2.90
C ILE A 220 9.47 -15.90 -2.64
N VAL A 221 8.70 -15.02 -3.27
CA VAL A 221 7.24 -14.97 -3.15
C VAL A 221 6.59 -14.87 -4.52
N GLN A 222 5.31 -15.26 -4.62
CA GLN A 222 4.50 -14.95 -5.79
C GLN A 222 4.18 -13.45 -5.80
N ALA A 223 4.31 -12.79 -6.94
CA ALA A 223 4.14 -11.35 -7.07
C ALA A 223 3.46 -10.93 -8.37
N ALA A 224 2.81 -9.77 -8.34
CA ALA A 224 2.31 -9.12 -9.55
C ALA A 224 3.45 -8.61 -10.44
N THR A 225 3.24 -8.64 -11.75
CA THR A 225 4.23 -8.07 -12.69
C THR A 225 4.24 -6.53 -12.62
N PRO A 226 5.28 -5.87 -13.18
CA PRO A 226 5.28 -4.41 -13.33
C PRO A 226 4.09 -3.89 -14.15
N ALA A 227 3.68 -4.63 -15.19
CA ALA A 227 2.59 -4.21 -16.07
C ALA A 227 1.23 -4.27 -15.34
N LEU A 228 0.97 -5.34 -14.57
CA LEU A 228 -0.22 -5.43 -13.73
C LEU A 228 -0.21 -4.38 -12.62
N SER A 229 0.95 -4.14 -12.00
CA SER A 229 1.08 -3.08 -11.00
C SER A 229 0.72 -1.72 -11.59
N LEU A 230 1.19 -1.39 -12.80
CA LEU A 230 0.84 -0.15 -13.49
C LEU A 230 -0.65 -0.08 -13.85
N ALA A 231 -1.23 -1.18 -14.35
CA ALA A 231 -2.65 -1.26 -14.66
C ALA A 231 -3.54 -0.95 -13.44
N TRP A 232 -3.19 -1.50 -12.27
CA TRP A 232 -3.88 -1.19 -11.02
C TRP A 232 -3.72 0.27 -10.59
N LYS A 233 -2.51 0.84 -10.72
CA LYS A 233 -2.29 2.25 -10.39
C LYS A 233 -3.15 3.17 -11.25
N LEU A 234 -3.24 2.92 -12.57
CA LEU A 234 -4.11 3.68 -13.46
C LEU A 234 -5.58 3.51 -13.10
N MET A 235 -6.01 2.30 -12.78
CA MET A 235 -7.37 2.04 -12.33
C MET A 235 -7.72 2.81 -11.04
N TRP A 236 -6.81 2.88 -10.06
CA TRP A 236 -7.01 3.69 -8.86
C TRP A 236 -7.05 5.18 -9.15
N ILE A 237 -6.13 5.69 -9.98
CA ILE A 237 -6.09 7.10 -10.39
C ILE A 237 -7.38 7.52 -11.11
N ILE A 238 -7.97 6.63 -11.90
CA ILE A 238 -9.14 6.94 -12.72
C ILE A 238 -10.45 6.81 -11.93
N ASN A 239 -10.60 5.79 -11.08
CA ASN A 239 -11.90 5.44 -10.50
C ASN A 239 -12.05 5.78 -9.01
N ASP A 240 -10.96 5.88 -8.26
CA ASP A 240 -11.07 6.06 -6.82
C ASP A 240 -11.44 7.50 -6.49
N THR A 241 -12.48 7.68 -5.66
CA THR A 241 -12.89 8.99 -5.12
C THR A 241 -11.73 9.75 -4.46
N TYR A 242 -10.75 9.02 -3.91
CA TYR A 242 -9.59 9.55 -3.19
C TYR A 242 -8.27 9.01 -3.78
N ALA A 243 -8.07 9.18 -5.09
CA ALA A 243 -6.82 8.80 -5.76
C ALA A 243 -5.59 9.40 -5.04
N GLN A 244 -4.61 8.56 -4.67
CA GLN A 244 -3.51 8.99 -3.80
C GLN A 244 -2.27 9.43 -4.59
N GLY A 245 -1.56 10.47 -4.13
CA GLY A 245 -0.32 10.95 -4.75
C GLY A 245 0.79 9.90 -4.89
N LYS A 246 0.85 8.95 -3.95
CA LYS A 246 1.78 7.80 -4.03
C LYS A 246 1.52 6.92 -5.25
N ASP A 247 0.26 6.83 -5.70
CA ASP A 247 -0.11 5.99 -6.84
C ASP A 247 0.29 6.66 -8.15
N LEU A 248 0.14 7.99 -8.25
CA LEU A 248 0.69 8.79 -9.35
C LEU A 248 2.22 8.65 -9.44
N TYR A 249 2.92 8.79 -8.31
CA TYR A 249 4.38 8.64 -8.25
C TYR A 249 4.82 7.25 -8.74
N ASP A 250 4.23 6.18 -8.18
CA ASP A 250 4.56 4.81 -8.55
C ASP A 250 4.23 4.52 -10.03
N ALA A 251 3.10 5.04 -10.52
CA ALA A 251 2.67 4.87 -11.92
C ALA A 251 3.65 5.50 -12.90
N VAL A 252 4.19 6.69 -12.60
CA VAL A 252 5.20 7.34 -13.45
C VAL A 252 6.44 6.46 -13.57
N LEU A 253 6.97 5.98 -12.45
CA LEU A 253 8.17 5.13 -12.46
C LEU A 253 7.95 3.85 -13.27
N LEU A 254 6.78 3.22 -13.10
CA LEU A 254 6.41 2.02 -13.85
C LEU A 254 6.28 2.31 -15.35
N ALA A 255 5.51 3.34 -15.73
CA ALA A 255 5.19 3.65 -17.13
C ALA A 255 6.43 4.08 -17.94
N GLU A 256 7.39 4.77 -17.32
CA GLU A 256 8.61 5.19 -18.01
C GLU A 256 9.56 4.03 -18.34
N ARG A 257 9.38 2.86 -17.70
CA ARG A 257 10.28 1.70 -17.87
C ARG A 257 9.60 0.46 -18.43
N HIS A 258 8.33 0.26 -18.14
CA HIS A 258 7.59 -0.95 -18.47
C HIS A 258 6.41 -0.61 -19.39
N PRO A 259 6.35 -1.17 -20.60
CA PRO A 259 5.20 -0.98 -21.46
C PRO A 259 3.95 -1.59 -20.81
N LEU A 260 2.83 -0.87 -20.91
CA LEU A 260 1.52 -1.37 -20.47
C LEU A 260 0.75 -1.87 -21.70
N PRO A 261 0.46 -3.18 -21.79
CA PRO A 261 -0.47 -3.69 -22.79
C PRO A 261 -1.88 -3.16 -22.53
N TYR A 262 -2.51 -2.60 -23.57
CA TYR A 262 -3.87 -2.06 -23.47
C TYR A 262 -4.89 -3.10 -23.00
N GLU A 263 -4.78 -4.33 -23.48
CA GLU A 263 -5.68 -5.43 -23.10
C GLU A 263 -5.59 -5.78 -21.62
N LEU A 264 -4.39 -5.70 -21.01
CA LEU A 264 -4.21 -5.92 -19.58
C LEU A 264 -4.88 -4.81 -18.76
N LEU A 265 -4.70 -3.55 -19.18
CA LEU A 265 -5.38 -2.41 -18.56
C LEU A 265 -6.91 -2.59 -18.62
N HIS A 266 -7.43 -2.94 -19.80
CA HIS A 266 -8.86 -3.15 -19.98
C HIS A 266 -9.41 -4.30 -19.13
N GLU A 267 -8.67 -5.42 -19.07
CA GLU A 267 -9.05 -6.57 -18.27
C GLU A 267 -9.07 -6.26 -16.77
N VAL A 268 -8.10 -5.49 -16.26
CA VAL A 268 -8.10 -5.00 -14.87
C VAL A 268 -9.39 -4.22 -14.57
N PHE A 269 -9.74 -3.27 -15.43
CA PHE A 269 -10.97 -2.49 -15.29
C PHE A 269 -12.22 -3.39 -15.31
N ARG A 270 -12.30 -4.32 -16.27
CA ARG A 270 -13.41 -5.26 -16.38
C ARG A 270 -13.55 -6.16 -15.15
N LEU A 271 -12.44 -6.68 -14.62
CA LEU A 271 -12.45 -7.57 -13.45
C LEU A 271 -12.75 -6.84 -12.15
N SER A 272 -12.40 -5.55 -12.07
CA SER A 272 -12.66 -4.72 -10.88
C SER A 272 -14.15 -4.36 -10.68
N GLY A 273 -15.00 -4.57 -11.68
CA GLY A 273 -16.42 -4.20 -11.62
C GLY A 273 -16.69 -2.73 -11.92
N GLU A 274 -15.65 -1.92 -12.15
CA GLU A 274 -15.76 -0.51 -12.55
C GLU A 274 -16.23 -0.36 -14.00
N TRP A 275 -16.12 -1.42 -14.81
CA TRP A 275 -16.42 -1.39 -16.25
C TRP A 275 -17.13 -2.66 -16.73
N PRO A 276 -17.94 -2.58 -17.81
CA PRO A 276 -18.27 -1.38 -18.59
C PRO A 276 -19.42 -0.54 -18.04
N TYR A 277 -19.33 0.78 -18.21
CA TYR A 277 -20.47 1.70 -18.08
C TYR A 277 -21.40 1.58 -19.30
N PRO A 278 -22.71 1.86 -19.18
CA PRO A 278 -23.69 1.67 -20.27
C PRO A 278 -23.36 2.38 -21.60
N TYR A 279 -22.46 3.36 -21.61
CA TYR A 279 -22.10 4.16 -22.78
C TYR A 279 -20.59 4.21 -23.06
N ARG A 280 -19.78 3.40 -22.38
CA ARG A 280 -18.31 3.42 -22.53
C ARG A 280 -17.72 2.03 -22.43
N GLU A 281 -17.34 1.49 -23.58
CA GLU A 281 -16.81 0.13 -23.69
C GLU A 281 -15.31 0.02 -23.38
N ASN A 282 -14.60 1.14 -23.34
CA ASN A 282 -13.14 1.18 -23.35
C ASN A 282 -12.59 2.28 -22.43
N VAL A 283 -11.47 1.99 -21.78
CA VAL A 283 -10.64 2.98 -21.07
C VAL A 283 -9.90 3.80 -22.12
N LEU A 284 -9.96 5.12 -22.04
CA LEU A 284 -9.33 6.04 -22.99
C LEU A 284 -8.21 6.83 -22.31
N LEU A 285 -7.30 7.39 -23.10
CA LEU A 285 -6.27 8.29 -22.58
C LEU A 285 -6.87 9.49 -21.83
N GLU A 286 -8.04 9.97 -22.28
CA GLU A 286 -8.80 11.04 -21.62
C GLU A 286 -9.14 10.71 -20.16
N ASP A 287 -9.36 9.44 -19.82
CA ASP A 287 -9.59 9.02 -18.42
C ASP A 287 -8.35 9.25 -17.56
N VAL A 288 -7.17 8.92 -18.10
CA VAL A 288 -5.91 9.16 -17.40
C VAL A 288 -5.68 10.66 -17.22
N VAL A 289 -5.91 11.46 -18.27
CA VAL A 289 -5.75 12.92 -18.24
C VAL A 289 -6.68 13.56 -17.21
N GLU A 290 -7.92 13.08 -17.11
CA GLU A 290 -8.88 13.53 -16.10
C GLU A 290 -8.45 13.09 -14.69
N GLY A 291 -8.15 11.80 -14.50
CA GLY A 291 -7.84 11.21 -13.19
C GLY A 291 -6.62 11.84 -12.51
N VAL A 292 -5.54 12.11 -13.27
CA VAL A 292 -4.35 12.77 -12.71
C VAL A 292 -4.62 14.19 -12.19
N GLY A 293 -5.72 14.83 -12.63
CA GLY A 293 -6.13 16.15 -12.17
C GLY A 293 -6.79 16.19 -10.79
N TYR A 294 -7.14 15.03 -10.22
CA TYR A 294 -7.85 14.91 -8.94
C TYR A 294 -7.07 14.14 -7.86
N VAL A 295 -5.79 13.86 -8.11
CA VAL A 295 -4.95 13.12 -7.18
C VAL A 295 -4.67 13.95 -5.92
N GLU A 296 -4.79 13.33 -4.75
CA GLU A 296 -4.49 13.96 -3.45
C GLU A 296 -2.97 14.02 -3.20
N TRP A 297 -2.26 14.85 -3.95
CA TRP A 297 -0.80 15.04 -3.84
C TRP A 297 -0.38 15.56 -2.46
N ASN A 298 -1.24 16.37 -1.83
CA ASN A 298 -1.03 16.94 -0.50
C ASN A 298 -0.73 15.87 0.56
N HIS A 299 -1.34 14.69 0.48
CA HIS A 299 -1.09 13.60 1.43
C HIS A 299 0.27 12.92 1.19
N PHE A 300 0.69 12.79 -0.07
CA PHE A 300 1.98 12.21 -0.42
C PHE A 300 3.15 13.09 0.06
N VAL A 301 3.05 14.41 -0.11
CA VAL A 301 4.13 15.35 0.25
C VAL A 301 4.28 15.56 1.77
N VAL A 302 3.31 15.09 2.58
CA VAL A 302 3.49 15.02 4.06
C VAL A 302 4.65 14.09 4.42
N GLU A 303 4.82 13.00 3.67
CA GLU A 303 5.88 12.01 3.85
C GLU A 303 7.09 12.29 2.94
N TYR A 304 6.88 12.90 1.78
CA TYR A 304 7.93 13.22 0.80
C TYR A 304 7.95 14.70 0.40
N PRO A 305 8.32 15.61 1.32
CA PRO A 305 8.24 17.05 1.09
C PRO A 305 9.17 17.57 0.00
N GLN A 306 10.17 16.80 -0.42
CA GLN A 306 11.03 17.15 -1.55
C GLN A 306 10.29 17.22 -2.89
N PHE A 307 9.10 16.62 -2.99
CA PHE A 307 8.27 16.63 -4.20
C PHE A 307 7.08 17.60 -4.10
N ALA A 308 7.13 18.57 -3.18
CA ALA A 308 6.00 19.46 -2.89
C ALA A 308 5.44 20.18 -4.12
N ASP A 309 6.32 20.59 -5.04
CA ASP A 309 5.97 21.40 -6.21
C ASP A 309 5.88 20.59 -7.52
N ASP A 310 6.02 19.26 -7.46
CA ASP A 310 6.23 18.42 -8.64
C ASP A 310 4.96 17.75 -9.18
N GLU A 311 3.80 17.94 -8.54
CA GLU A 311 2.54 17.27 -8.90
C GLU A 311 2.23 17.32 -10.40
N ARG A 312 2.27 18.54 -10.95
CA ARG A 312 2.01 18.78 -12.37
C ARG A 312 3.04 18.10 -13.27
N GLU A 313 4.30 18.09 -12.86
CA GLU A 313 5.36 17.41 -13.61
C GLU A 313 5.09 15.91 -13.66
N PHE A 314 4.76 15.28 -12.53
CA PHE A 314 4.44 13.85 -12.48
C PHE A 314 3.18 13.51 -13.28
N ALA A 315 2.14 14.34 -13.24
CA ALA A 315 0.95 14.17 -14.07
C ALA A 315 1.30 14.21 -15.58
N GLU A 316 2.07 15.21 -16.02
CA GLU A 316 2.50 15.34 -17.42
C GLU A 316 3.41 14.18 -17.86
N ARG A 317 4.29 13.71 -16.97
CA ARG A 317 5.15 12.53 -17.20
C ARG A 317 4.31 11.26 -17.38
N LEU A 318 3.33 11.02 -16.51
CA LEU A 318 2.48 9.83 -16.59
C LEU A 318 1.73 9.78 -17.92
N VAL A 319 1.01 10.86 -18.25
CA VAL A 319 0.21 10.96 -19.48
C VAL A 319 1.08 10.68 -20.71
N ARG A 320 2.26 11.32 -20.78
CA ARG A 320 3.21 11.09 -21.87
C ARG A 320 3.69 9.64 -21.95
N ALA A 321 4.03 9.04 -20.82
CA ALA A 321 4.56 7.68 -20.76
C ALA A 321 3.52 6.62 -21.16
N VAL A 322 2.24 6.81 -20.82
CA VAL A 322 1.16 5.86 -21.14
C VAL A 322 0.49 6.11 -22.50
N THR A 323 0.71 7.27 -23.13
CA THR A 323 0.13 7.60 -24.45
C THR A 323 0.29 6.46 -25.49
N PRO A 324 1.49 5.83 -25.65
CA PRO A 324 1.67 4.74 -26.61
C PRO A 324 0.75 3.52 -26.39
N THR A 325 0.32 3.26 -25.14
CA THR A 325 -0.64 2.19 -24.82
C THR A 325 -1.98 2.42 -25.54
N PHE A 326 -2.37 3.67 -25.76
CA PHE A 326 -3.65 4.02 -26.38
C PHE A 326 -3.55 4.24 -27.90
N GLU A 327 -2.36 4.53 -28.44
CA GLU A 327 -2.13 4.77 -29.88
C GLU A 327 -2.16 3.49 -30.73
N GLN A 328 -1.80 2.34 -30.15
CA GLN A 328 -1.75 1.04 -30.87
C GLN A 328 -3.10 0.57 -31.43
N ARG A 329 -4.19 1.27 -31.11
CA ARG A 329 -5.55 1.02 -31.63
C ARG A 329 -5.98 1.97 -32.75
N SER A 330 -5.32 3.13 -32.91
CA SER A 330 -5.68 4.12 -33.92
C SER A 330 -5.46 3.64 -35.37
N GLU A 331 -4.68 2.58 -35.58
CA GLU A 331 -4.46 1.97 -36.91
C GLU A 331 -5.61 1.03 -37.37
N GLY A 332 -6.61 0.76 -36.53
CA GLY A 332 -7.76 -0.11 -36.85
C GLY A 332 -9.05 0.60 -37.25
N GLY A 333 -9.08 1.93 -37.28
CA GLY A 333 -10.27 2.72 -37.59
C GLY A 333 -10.42 2.98 -39.09
N GLY A 334 -11.44 2.40 -39.71
CA GLY A 334 -11.79 2.58 -41.13
C GLY A 334 -12.02 4.05 -41.54
N PRO A 335 -12.10 4.32 -42.87
CA PRO A 335 -11.96 5.64 -43.44
C PRO A 335 -13.05 6.59 -42.94
N VAL A 336 -12.62 7.75 -42.42
CA VAL A 336 -13.49 8.91 -42.29
C VAL A 336 -13.71 9.45 -43.69
N LEU A 337 -14.88 9.16 -44.26
CA LEU A 337 -15.41 9.85 -45.43
C LEU A 337 -16.00 11.21 -45.01
N PRO A 338 -15.99 12.20 -45.92
CA PRO A 338 -15.71 13.61 -45.64
C PRO A 338 -16.80 14.39 -44.89
#